data_AF-A0A1Q4D4E0-F1
#
_entry.id   AF-A0A1Q4D4E0-F1
#
_cell.length_a   1.000
_cell.length_b   1.000
_cell.length_c   1.000
_cell.angle_alpha   90.00
_cell.angle_beta   90.00
_cell.angle_gamma   90.00
#
_symmetry.space_group_name_H-M   'P 1'
#
loop_
_entity.id
_entity.type
_entity.pdbx_description
1 polymer ?
#
loop_
_entity_poly.entity_id
_entity_poly.type
_entity_poly.pdbx_seq_one_letter_code
_entity_poly.pdbx_strand_id
1 'polypeptide(L)'
;MKRLFWLGVGVAAGVYASRRATAAAQALTPAGIGANIADGLRELGAGLGAFGAEVRAGMSEREQELTQLVERRTGDHVPTYSEALAPEKRARAPRAGA
;
A
#
# COMPACT_ATOMS: atom_id res chain seq x y z
N MET A 1 22.77 5.68 -2.27
CA MET A 1 22.95 4.30 -1.77
C MET A 1 21.84 3.82 -0.83
N LYS A 2 21.33 4.64 0.11
CA LYS A 2 20.26 4.22 1.06
C LYS A 2 19.00 3.65 0.39
N ARG A 3 18.57 4.17 -0.76
CA ARG A 3 17.35 3.71 -1.46
C ARG A 3 17.46 2.29 -2.03
N LEU A 4 18.61 1.95 -2.64
CA LEU A 4 18.87 0.60 -3.15
C LEU A 4 19.06 -0.41 -2.02
N PHE A 5 19.70 0.01 -0.93
CA PHE A 5 19.80 -0.80 0.29
C PHE A 5 18.40 -1.16 0.82
N TRP A 6 17.52 -0.16 1.00
CA TRP A 6 16.17 -0.40 1.50
C TRP A 6 15.31 -1.22 0.53
N LEU A 7 15.47 -1.05 -0.79
CA LEU A 7 14.84 -1.94 -1.77
C LEU A 7 15.35 -3.39 -1.64
N GLY A 8 16.66 -3.59 -1.54
CA GLY A 8 17.25 -4.91 -1.38
C GLY A 8 16.81 -5.60 -0.09
N VAL A 9 16.72 -4.84 1.01
CA VAL A 9 16.20 -5.33 2.30
C VAL A 9 14.75 -5.79 2.17
N GLY A 10 13.88 -5.01 1.50
CA GLY A 10 12.49 -5.38 1.26
C GLY A 10 12.34 -6.66 0.42
N VAL A 11 13.13 -6.78 -0.65
CA VAL A 11 13.12 -7.98 -1.51
C VAL A 11 13.62 -9.21 -0.75
N ALA A 12 14.72 -9.09 -0.01
CA ALA A 12 15.28 -10.19 0.78
C ALA A 12 14.30 -10.66 1.87
N ALA A 13 13.66 -9.73 2.58
CA ALA A 13 12.64 -10.03 3.57
C ALA A 13 11.43 -10.74 2.94
N GLY A 14 10.95 -10.28 1.77
CA GLY A 14 9.87 -10.90 1.03
C GLY A 14 10.17 -12.33 0.59
N VAL A 15 11.37 -12.57 0.03
CA VAL A 15 11.81 -13.92 -0.38
C VAL A 15 11.92 -14.86 0.82
N TYR A 16 12.46 -14.38 1.94
CA TYR A 16 12.56 -15.17 3.17
C TYR A 16 11.19 -15.57 3.71
N ALA A 17 10.24 -14.62 3.80
CA ALA A 17 8.88 -14.88 4.23
C ALA A 17 8.18 -15.91 3.33
N SER A 18 8.32 -15.76 2.01
CA SER A 18 7.75 -16.69 1.02
C SER A 18 8.30 -18.11 1.17
N ARG A 19 9.63 -18.26 1.29
CA ARG A 19 10.26 -19.56 1.53
C ARG A 19 9.77 -20.22 2.83
N ARG A 20 9.62 -19.43 3.89
CA ARG A 20 9.15 -19.93 5.19
C ARG A 20 7.67 -20.33 5.16
N ALA A 21 6.84 -19.59 4.42
CA ALA A 21 5.44 -19.93 4.20
C ALA A 21 5.29 -21.24 3.41
N THR A 22 6.09 -21.47 2.35
CA THR A 22 6.08 -22.73 1.59
C THR A 22 6.53 -23.91 2.45
N ALA A 23 7.56 -23.74 3.29
CA ALA A 23 8.01 -24.78 4.21
C ALA A 23 6.96 -25.10 5.29
N ALA A 24 6.26 -24.09 5.81
CA ALA A 24 5.15 -24.29 6.74
C ALA A 24 3.96 -24.99 6.07
N ALA A 25 3.61 -24.60 4.85
CA ALA A 25 2.53 -25.21 4.08
C ALA A 25 2.77 -26.71 3.79
N GLN A 26 4.03 -27.09 3.51
CA GLN A 26 4.41 -28.50 3.30
C GLN A 26 4.42 -29.32 4.59
N ALA A 27 4.58 -28.68 5.76
CA ALA A 27 4.63 -29.33 7.06
C ALA A 27 3.27 -29.41 7.79
N LEU A 28 2.24 -28.68 7.36
CA LEU A 28 1.01 -28.47 8.14
C LEU A 28 -0.19 -29.40 7.82
N THR A 29 -0.07 -30.43 6.98
CA THR A 29 -1.24 -31.25 6.57
C THR A 29 -1.03 -32.75 6.79
N PRO A 30 -1.04 -33.26 8.04
CA PRO A 30 -2.20 -34.13 8.33
C PRO A 30 -2.72 -34.18 9.79
N ALA A 31 -2.05 -33.59 10.79
CA ALA A 31 -2.38 -33.89 12.20
C ALA A 31 -2.83 -32.70 13.08
N GLY A 32 -2.94 -31.47 12.56
CA GLY A 32 -3.06 -30.29 13.44
C GLY A 32 -3.93 -29.12 12.96
N ILE A 33 -4.83 -29.33 12.00
CA ILE A 33 -5.74 -28.27 11.52
C ILE A 33 -7.02 -28.31 12.35
N GLY A 34 -6.96 -27.77 13.57
CA GLY A 34 -8.12 -27.52 14.42
C GLY A 34 -7.94 -26.16 15.09
N ALA A 35 -8.90 -25.24 14.87
CA ALA A 35 -8.99 -23.88 15.43
C ALA A 35 -7.90 -22.84 15.02
N ASN A 36 -6.61 -23.18 14.98
CA ASN A 36 -5.53 -22.17 14.94
C ASN A 36 -5.33 -21.41 13.61
N ILE A 37 -5.83 -21.93 12.48
CA ILE A 37 -5.68 -21.24 11.17
C ILE A 37 -6.57 -20.01 11.09
N ALA A 38 -7.80 -20.08 11.60
CA ALA A 38 -8.72 -18.95 11.54
C ALA A 38 -8.21 -17.77 12.38
N ASP A 39 -7.66 -18.06 13.56
CA ASP A 39 -7.04 -17.04 14.42
C ASP A 39 -5.73 -16.53 13.79
N GLY A 40 -4.89 -17.39 13.21
CA GLY A 40 -3.69 -16.97 12.50
C GLY A 40 -3.97 -16.05 11.30
N LEU A 41 -5.04 -16.32 10.55
CA LEU A 41 -5.47 -15.47 9.43
C LEU A 41 -6.07 -14.15 9.91
N ARG A 42 -6.80 -14.14 11.03
CA ARG A 42 -7.30 -12.92 11.65
C ARG A 42 -6.17 -12.02 12.15
N GLU A 43 -5.21 -12.60 12.88
CA GLU A 43 -4.05 -11.89 13.40
C GLU A 43 -3.20 -11.32 12.25
N LEU A 44 -2.98 -12.13 11.21
CA LEU A 44 -2.30 -11.68 10.00
C LEU A 44 -3.06 -10.54 9.31
N GLY A 45 -4.38 -10.66 9.17
CA GLY A 45 -5.22 -9.61 8.60
C GLY A 45 -5.15 -8.30 9.40
N ALA A 46 -5.17 -8.39 10.73
CA ALA A 46 -4.99 -7.24 11.61
C ALA A 46 -3.61 -6.60 11.44
N GLY A 47 -2.54 -7.41 11.40
CA GLY A 47 -1.17 -6.93 11.19
C GLY A 47 -0.97 -6.26 9.83
N LEU A 48 -1.54 -6.84 8.76
CA LEU A 48 -1.50 -6.24 7.42
C LEU A 48 -2.28 -4.93 7.35
N GLY A 49 -3.42 -4.84 8.05
CA GLY A 49 -4.19 -3.60 8.18
C GLY A 49 -3.41 -2.48 8.88
N ALA A 50 -2.78 -2.79 10.01
CA ALA A 50 -1.95 -1.85 10.76
C ALA A 50 -0.74 -1.36 9.93
N PHE A 51 -0.03 -2.28 9.28
CA PHE A 51 1.06 -1.94 8.36
C PHE A 51 0.59 -1.04 7.21
N GLY A 52 -0.56 -1.36 6.60
CA GLY A 52 -1.15 -0.54 5.55
C GLY A 52 -1.48 0.88 6.02
N ALA A 53 -1.98 1.03 7.25
CA ALA A 53 -2.25 2.33 7.85
C ALA A 53 -0.96 3.14 8.09
N GLU A 54 0.10 2.51 8.59
CA GLU A 54 1.42 3.14 8.77
C GLU A 54 2.05 3.58 7.45
N VAL A 55 1.98 2.73 6.42
CA VAL A 55 2.46 3.07 5.06
C VAL A 55 1.64 4.21 4.47
N ARG A 56 0.32 4.22 4.63
CA ARG A 56 -0.55 5.31 4.19
C ARG A 56 -0.17 6.63 4.87
N ALA A 57 0.06 6.61 6.18
CA ALA A 57 0.49 7.78 6.94
C ALA A 57 1.84 8.30 6.44
N GLY A 58 2.82 7.42 6.28
CA GLY A 58 4.15 7.78 5.75
C GLY A 58 4.11 8.31 4.31
N MET A 59 3.22 7.80 3.45
CA MET A 59 3.02 8.33 2.10
C MET A 59 2.47 9.77 2.13
N SER A 60 1.54 10.08 3.03
CA SER A 60 0.97 11.44 3.13
C SER A 60 2.01 12.48 3.54
N GLU A 61 2.91 12.12 4.46
CA GLU A 61 4.00 12.98 4.92
C GLU A 61 5.03 13.22 3.79
N ARG A 62 5.33 12.19 3.00
CA ARG A 62 6.24 12.29 1.85
C ARG A 62 5.64 13.00 0.65
N GLU A 63 4.34 12.85 0.40
CA GLU A 63 3.64 13.60 -0.65
C GLU A 63 3.73 15.11 -0.39
N GLN A 64 3.60 15.56 0.86
CA GLN A 64 3.74 16.99 1.18
C GLN A 64 5.16 17.52 0.88
N GLU A 65 6.19 16.77 1.25
CA GLU A 65 7.59 17.12 0.93
C GLU A 65 7.82 17.18 -0.59
N LEU A 66 7.26 16.22 -1.34
CA LEU A 66 7.41 16.14 -2.80
C LEU A 66 6.61 17.23 -3.52
N THR A 67 5.37 17.47 -3.12
CA THR A 67 4.49 18.50 -3.70
C THR A 67 5.14 19.88 -3.54
N GLN A 68 5.65 20.22 -2.35
CA GLN A 68 6.34 21.49 -2.14
C GLN A 68 7.58 21.65 -3.04
N LEU A 69 8.33 20.56 -3.27
CA LEU A 69 9.49 20.59 -4.16
C LEU A 69 9.11 20.77 -5.63
N VAL A 70 8.02 20.12 -6.07
CA VAL A 70 7.54 20.21 -7.45
C VAL A 70 6.90 21.57 -7.72
N GLU A 71 6.06 22.07 -6.83
CA GLU A 71 5.42 23.39 -6.96
C GLU A 71 6.47 24.51 -7.00
N ARG A 72 7.50 24.47 -6.14
CA ARG A 72 8.61 25.44 -6.19
C ARG A 72 9.36 25.41 -7.52
N ARG A 73 9.47 24.25 -8.16
CA ARG A 73 10.22 24.08 -9.41
C ARG A 73 9.39 24.48 -10.64
N THR A 74 8.12 24.13 -10.66
CA THR A 74 7.26 24.26 -11.84
C THR A 74 6.40 25.54 -11.78
N GLY A 75 6.19 26.10 -10.59
CA GLY A 75 5.30 27.25 -10.37
C GLY A 75 3.81 26.92 -10.44
N ASP A 76 3.48 25.63 -10.57
CA ASP A 76 2.12 25.14 -10.84
C ASP A 76 1.70 24.13 -9.77
N HIS A 77 0.41 24.12 -9.42
CA HIS A 77 -0.12 23.27 -8.36
C HIS A 77 -0.15 21.80 -8.78
N VAL A 78 0.31 20.90 -7.92
CA VAL A 78 0.26 19.45 -8.16
C VAL A 78 -0.96 18.87 -7.45
N PRO A 79 -1.91 18.28 -8.19
CA PRO A 79 -3.11 17.69 -7.59
C PRO A 79 -2.73 16.54 -6.65
N THR A 80 -3.40 16.50 -5.51
CA THR A 80 -3.22 15.44 -4.51
C THR A 80 -3.69 14.10 -5.05
N TYR A 81 -3.17 12.99 -4.49
CA TYR A 81 -3.54 11.64 -4.92
C TYR A 81 -5.06 11.38 -4.88
N SER A 82 -5.75 11.99 -3.92
CA SER A 82 -7.21 11.96 -3.80
C SER A 82 -7.94 12.71 -4.92
N GLU A 83 -7.38 13.82 -5.39
CA GLU A 83 -7.95 14.61 -6.50
C GLU A 83 -7.71 13.91 -7.84
N ALA A 84 -6.55 13.28 -8.01
CA ALA A 84 -6.23 12.50 -9.21
C ALA A 84 -7.10 11.23 -9.36
N LEU A 85 -7.47 10.62 -8.23
CA LEU A 85 -8.36 9.45 -8.20
C LEU A 85 -9.85 9.81 -8.11
N ALA A 86 -10.20 11.08 -7.90
CA ALA A 86 -11.58 11.49 -7.90
C ALA A 86 -12.15 11.21 -9.30
N PRO A 87 -13.25 10.44 -9.42
CA PRO A 87 -13.87 10.22 -10.71
C PRO A 87 -14.25 11.59 -11.27
N GLU A 88 -13.75 11.92 -12.48
CA GLU A 88 -14.10 13.15 -13.16
C GLU A 88 -15.62 13.29 -13.12
N LYS A 89 -16.11 14.28 -12.36
CA LYS A 89 -17.48 14.74 -12.49
C LYS A 89 -17.54 15.41 -13.85
N ARG A 90 -17.76 14.59 -14.90
CA ARG A 90 -18.06 15.04 -16.26
C ARG A 90 -19.00 16.22 -16.14
N ALA A 91 -18.51 17.37 -16.59
CA ALA A 91 -19.25 18.60 -16.68
C ALA A 91 -20.66 18.28 -17.16
N ARG A 92 -21.64 18.56 -16.29
CA ARG A 92 -23.05 18.49 -16.63
C ARG A 92 -23.23 19.47 -17.79
N ALA A 93 -23.32 18.93 -19.00
CA ALA A 93 -23.48 19.69 -20.22
C ALA A 93 -24.63 20.71 -20.04
N PRO A 94 -24.46 21.96 -20.48
CA PRO A 94 -25.58 22.89 -20.52
C PRO A 94 -26.60 22.29 -21.48
N ARG A 95 -27.77 21.93 -20.95
CA ARG A 95 -28.90 21.61 -21.82
C ARG A 95 -29.26 22.89 -22.56
N ALA A 96 -28.80 22.96 -23.81
CA ALA A 96 -29.31 23.86 -24.82
C ALA A 96 -30.83 23.75 -24.85
N GLY A 97 -31.48 24.91 -24.98
CA GLY A 97 -32.91 25.07 -24.81
C GLY A 97 -33.80 24.32 -25.80
N ALA A 98 -35.08 24.34 -25.46
CA ALA A 98 -36.23 24.40 -26.34
C ALA A 98 -37.40 24.93 -25.49
#